data_AF-A0A2D6E1K1-F1
#
_entry.id   AF-A0A2D6E1K1-F1
#
_cell.length_a   1.000
_cell.length_b   1.000
_cell.length_c   1.000
_cell.angle_alpha   90.00
_cell.angle_beta   90.00
_cell.angle_gamma   90.00
#
_symmetry.space_group_name_H-M   'P 1'
#
loop_
_entity.id
_entity.type
_entity.pdbx_description
1 polymer ?
#
loop_
_entity_poly.entity_id
_entity_poly.type
_entity_poly.pdbx_seq_one_letter_code
_entity_poly.pdbx_strand_id
1 'polypeptide(L)'
;MYSSIICEHPLPFSGQLEDIGETQDWLQFEFQTLSFGYEFGKFTISEDGQLYRDTYRLVEIPLEEKEQNKLPDLPMMKQVEDGIERMDYTGEIDFFGLLVGKKIDSWVELKALFWKGDLKELTLENLEKKDNSRRLESQEKIHEELKKYETSKKKWWYGLSVWYKRIIRVSFFLFKWFFAWIIRCLQGLEMWLLRAK
;
A
#
# COMPACT_ATOMS: atom_id res chain seq x y z
N MET A 1 -4.42 5.59 -10.19
CA MET A 1 -4.41 4.69 -9.02
C MET A 1 -5.31 3.53 -9.38
N TYR A 2 -4.98 2.31 -8.99
CA TYR A 2 -5.68 1.11 -9.47
C TYR A 2 -6.66 0.60 -8.41
N SER A 3 -7.82 0.13 -8.86
CA SER A 3 -8.70 -0.71 -8.05
C SER A 3 -8.24 -2.17 -8.14
N SER A 4 -8.60 -2.99 -7.17
CA SER A 4 -8.29 -4.43 -7.17
C SER A 4 -9.51 -5.26 -7.55
N ILE A 5 -9.31 -6.30 -8.35
CA ILE A 5 -10.32 -7.30 -8.70
C ILE A 5 -9.83 -8.67 -8.28
N ILE A 6 -10.65 -9.40 -7.53
CA ILE A 6 -10.49 -10.83 -7.30
C ILE A 6 -11.44 -11.56 -8.26
N CYS A 7 -10.96 -12.59 -8.94
CA CYS A 7 -11.76 -13.37 -9.88
C CYS A 7 -11.85 -14.81 -9.39
N GLU A 8 -13.00 -15.16 -8.81
CA GLU A 8 -13.34 -16.52 -8.39
C GLU A 8 -13.92 -17.34 -9.55
N HIS A 9 -14.48 -16.66 -10.56
CA HIS A 9 -14.94 -17.31 -11.78
C HIS A 9 -13.78 -18.01 -12.52
N PRO A 10 -13.99 -19.22 -13.09
CA PRO A 10 -12.98 -19.92 -13.85
C PRO A 10 -12.32 -19.05 -14.94
N LEU A 11 -11.00 -18.91 -14.87
CA LEU A 11 -10.22 -18.13 -15.82
C LEU A 11 -9.99 -18.91 -17.13
N PRO A 12 -9.97 -18.25 -18.30
CA PRO A 12 -9.90 -18.89 -19.62
C PRO A 12 -8.54 -19.57 -19.93
N PHE A 13 -7.57 -19.49 -19.03
CA PHE A 13 -6.19 -19.95 -19.25
C PHE A 13 -5.65 -20.87 -18.16
N SER A 14 -6.49 -21.37 -17.26
CA SER A 14 -6.07 -22.18 -16.10
C SER A 14 -5.19 -23.40 -16.45
N GLY A 15 -5.27 -23.93 -17.68
CA GLY A 15 -4.39 -25.00 -18.17
C GLY A 15 -3.08 -24.57 -18.87
N GLN A 16 -2.90 -23.29 -19.22
CA GLN A 16 -1.70 -22.81 -19.96
C GLN A 16 -0.59 -22.30 -19.03
N LEU A 17 -0.85 -22.25 -17.73
CA LEU A 17 0.02 -21.65 -16.72
C LEU A 17 0.69 -22.68 -15.79
N GLU A 18 0.69 -23.96 -16.16
CA GLU A 18 1.36 -25.03 -15.39
C GLU A 18 2.85 -24.69 -15.09
N ASP A 19 3.50 -23.95 -15.99
CA ASP A 19 4.88 -23.48 -15.84
C ASP A 19 5.10 -22.38 -14.78
N ILE A 20 4.03 -21.69 -14.34
CA ILE A 20 4.11 -20.53 -13.42
C ILE A 20 4.34 -20.98 -11.96
N GLY A 21 4.24 -22.28 -11.69
CA GLY A 21 4.51 -22.88 -10.40
C GLY A 21 3.23 -23.07 -9.61
N GLU A 22 3.07 -24.28 -9.06
CA GLU A 22 1.89 -24.88 -8.40
C GLU A 22 1.26 -24.10 -7.21
N THR A 23 1.64 -22.85 -6.94
CA THR A 23 1.44 -22.23 -5.60
C THR A 23 0.68 -20.92 -5.58
N GLN A 24 0.14 -20.42 -6.70
CA GLN A 24 -0.70 -19.22 -6.66
C GLN A 24 -2.17 -19.65 -6.54
N ASP A 25 -2.75 -19.40 -5.36
CA ASP A 25 -4.18 -19.56 -5.14
C ASP A 25 -4.91 -18.48 -5.94
N TRP A 26 -5.41 -18.85 -7.12
CA TRP A 26 -6.07 -17.94 -8.06
C TRP A 26 -7.26 -17.22 -7.43
N LEU A 27 -7.95 -17.90 -6.51
CA LEU A 27 -9.10 -17.35 -5.78
C LEU A 27 -8.70 -16.19 -4.87
N GLN A 28 -7.41 -16.06 -4.54
CA GLN A 28 -6.90 -14.97 -3.69
C GLN A 28 -6.03 -13.98 -4.47
N PHE A 29 -5.87 -14.17 -5.79
CA PHE A 29 -5.03 -13.29 -6.58
C PHE A 29 -5.76 -11.97 -6.87
N GLU A 30 -5.21 -10.87 -6.34
CA GLU A 30 -5.72 -9.51 -6.59
C GLU A 30 -5.16 -8.98 -7.91
N PHE A 31 -5.98 -9.01 -8.96
CA PHE A 31 -5.73 -8.28 -10.21
C PHE A 31 -5.93 -6.78 -10.01
N GLN A 32 -5.36 -5.98 -10.91
CA GLN A 32 -5.52 -4.53 -10.93
C GLN A 32 -6.41 -4.11 -12.11
N THR A 33 -7.26 -3.10 -11.91
CA THR A 33 -8.11 -2.54 -12.97
C THR A 33 -8.07 -1.01 -12.95
N LEU A 34 -8.34 -0.42 -14.12
CA LEU A 34 -8.59 1.01 -14.32
C LEU A 34 -10.04 1.32 -14.72
N SER A 35 -10.89 0.30 -14.95
CA SER A 35 -12.22 0.47 -15.53
C SER A 35 -13.21 1.20 -14.62
N PHE A 36 -12.95 1.26 -13.32
CA PHE A 36 -13.78 1.97 -12.33
C PHE A 36 -13.29 3.39 -11.99
N GLY A 37 -12.39 3.96 -12.80
CA GLY A 37 -11.90 5.32 -12.61
C GLY A 37 -10.93 5.47 -11.43
N TYR A 38 -10.98 6.63 -10.75
CA TYR A 38 -10.07 6.97 -9.64
C TYR A 38 -10.55 6.51 -8.26
N GLU A 39 -11.61 5.70 -8.21
CA GLU A 39 -12.08 5.12 -6.96
C GLU A 39 -11.12 4.01 -6.52
N PHE A 40 -10.86 3.97 -5.21
CA PHE A 40 -10.23 2.82 -4.59
C PHE A 40 -11.34 1.86 -4.19
N GLY A 41 -11.48 0.79 -4.95
CA GLY A 41 -12.40 -0.29 -4.62
C GLY A 41 -11.69 -1.63 -4.69
N LYS A 42 -12.18 -2.55 -3.84
CA LYS A 42 -12.02 -3.97 -4.08
C LYS A 42 -13.30 -4.48 -4.71
N PHE A 43 -13.15 -5.27 -5.76
CA PHE A 43 -14.26 -5.88 -6.48
C PHE A 43 -14.00 -7.37 -6.57
N THR A 44 -15.08 -8.15 -6.62
CA THR A 44 -15.01 -9.60 -6.73
C THR A 44 -15.92 -10.06 -7.86
N ILE A 45 -15.37 -10.79 -8.81
CA ILE A 45 -16.13 -11.56 -9.80
C ILE A 45 -16.33 -12.94 -9.19
N SER A 46 -17.51 -13.18 -8.63
CA SER A 46 -17.88 -14.42 -7.95
C SER A 46 -17.88 -15.62 -8.90
N GLU A 47 -17.82 -16.83 -8.36
CA GLU A 47 -17.90 -18.09 -9.11
C GLU A 47 -19.13 -18.16 -10.04
N ASP A 48 -20.26 -17.56 -9.63
CA ASP A 48 -21.50 -17.49 -10.40
C ASP A 48 -21.49 -16.41 -11.51
N GLY A 49 -20.37 -15.69 -11.65
CA GLY A 49 -20.20 -14.62 -12.63
C GLY A 49 -20.84 -13.30 -12.23
N GLN A 50 -21.27 -13.12 -10.97
CA GLN A 50 -21.77 -11.84 -10.49
C GLN A 50 -20.63 -10.92 -10.01
N LEU A 51 -20.79 -9.62 -10.24
CA LEU A 51 -19.86 -8.59 -9.77
C LEU A 51 -20.29 -8.05 -8.41
N TYR A 52 -19.37 -8.09 -7.44
CA TYR A 52 -19.52 -7.52 -6.11
C TYR A 52 -18.49 -6.43 -5.86
N ARG A 53 -18.83 -5.47 -5.00
CA ARG A 53 -17.94 -4.43 -4.49
C ARG A 53 -17.86 -4.52 -2.98
N ASP A 54 -16.66 -4.46 -2.45
CA ASP A 54 -16.46 -4.33 -1.01
C ASP A 54 -16.81 -2.92 -0.58
N THR A 55 -17.64 -2.85 0.46
CA THR A 55 -18.06 -1.60 1.08
C THR A 55 -17.28 -1.40 2.37
N TYR A 56 -16.91 -0.15 2.62
CA TYR A 56 -16.17 0.22 3.83
C TYR A 56 -16.83 1.43 4.46
N ARG A 57 -16.90 1.40 5.79
CA ARG A 57 -17.33 2.55 6.58
C ARG A 57 -16.15 3.10 7.37
N LEU A 58 -16.17 4.41 7.57
CA LEU A 58 -15.20 5.08 8.43
C LEU A 58 -15.73 5.08 9.86
N VAL A 59 -15.01 4.41 10.76
CA VAL A 59 -15.32 4.36 12.19
C VAL A 59 -14.22 5.07 12.95
N GLU A 60 -14.59 5.85 13.97
CA GLU A 60 -13.60 6.46 14.84
C GLU A 60 -12.83 5.37 15.60
N ILE A 61 -11.51 5.52 15.67
CA ILE A 61 -10.65 4.60 16.42
C ILE A 61 -10.95 4.78 17.93
N PRO A 62 -11.30 3.71 18.67
CA PRO A 62 -11.51 3.80 20.12
C PRO A 62 -10.26 4.29 20.86
N LEU A 63 -10.44 5.01 21.97
CA LEU A 63 -9.31 5.49 22.80
C LEU A 63 -8.38 4.36 23.24
N GLU A 64 -8.92 3.21 23.60
CA GLU A 64 -8.16 2.03 24.03
C GLU A 64 -7.17 1.56 22.95
N GLU A 65 -7.60 1.56 21.69
CA GLU A 65 -6.77 1.20 20.54
C GLU A 65 -5.72 2.28 20.23
N LYS A 66 -6.06 3.56 20.46
CA LYS A 66 -5.10 4.67 20.34
C LYS A 66 -3.99 4.55 21.39
N GLU A 67 -4.33 4.24 22.63
CA GLU A 67 -3.38 4.08 23.73
C GLU A 67 -2.44 2.89 23.48
N GLN A 68 -2.98 1.74 23.05
CA GLN A 68 -2.17 0.55 22.72
C GLN A 68 -1.18 0.82 21.58
N ASN A 69 -1.64 1.48 20.52
CA ASN A 69 -0.84 1.77 19.33
C ASN A 69 0.00 3.06 19.45
N LYS A 70 -0.04 3.74 20.61
CA LYS A 70 0.64 5.03 20.86
C LYS A 70 0.29 6.07 19.80
N LEU A 71 -0.96 6.06 19.36
CA LEU A 71 -1.48 7.04 18.40
C LEU A 71 -1.75 8.37 19.12
N PRO A 72 -1.65 9.51 18.41
CA PRO A 72 -1.96 10.81 18.98
C PRO A 72 -3.44 10.89 19.40
N ASP A 73 -3.70 11.66 20.45
CA ASP A 73 -5.05 11.94 20.95
C ASP A 73 -5.78 12.96 20.05
N LEU A 74 -6.03 12.55 18.81
CA LEU A 74 -6.77 13.29 17.81
C LEU A 74 -7.89 12.38 17.28
N PRO A 75 -9.00 12.95 16.77
CA PRO A 75 -10.00 12.16 16.07
C PRO A 75 -9.35 11.51 14.85
N MET A 76 -9.24 10.19 14.88
CA MET A 76 -8.67 9.38 13.81
C MET A 76 -9.74 8.37 13.38
N MET A 77 -9.90 8.24 12.07
CA MET A 77 -10.83 7.30 11.47
C MET A 77 -10.06 6.09 10.97
N LYS A 78 -10.65 4.89 11.11
CA LYS A 78 -10.22 3.69 10.42
C LYS A 78 -11.31 3.23 9.46
N GLN A 79 -10.89 2.69 8.32
CA GLN A 79 -11.79 1.96 7.45
C GLN A 79 -12.07 0.60 8.08
N VAL A 80 -13.35 0.25 8.17
CA VAL A 80 -13.83 -1.06 8.61
C VAL A 80 -14.71 -1.60 7.49
N GLU A 81 -14.51 -2.87 7.15
CA GLU A 81 -15.38 -3.59 6.20
C GLU A 81 -16.84 -3.51 6.65
N ASP A 82 -17.71 -3.09 5.74
CA ASP A 82 -19.16 -2.92 5.96
C ASP A 82 -19.98 -3.93 5.14
N GLY A 83 -19.31 -4.92 4.55
CA GLY A 83 -19.89 -6.00 3.77
C GLY A 83 -19.59 -5.89 2.27
N ILE A 84 -20.28 -6.71 1.48
CA ILE A 84 -20.17 -6.76 0.02
C ILE A 84 -21.52 -6.42 -0.61
N GLU A 85 -21.50 -5.63 -1.67
CA GLU A 85 -22.70 -5.21 -2.41
C GLU A 85 -22.65 -5.72 -3.85
N ARG A 86 -23.75 -6.33 -4.32
CA ARG A 86 -23.89 -6.73 -5.72
C ARG A 86 -24.01 -5.48 -6.60
N MET A 87 -23.25 -5.43 -7.68
CA MET A 87 -23.29 -4.33 -8.64
C MET A 87 -24.03 -4.71 -9.92
N ASP A 88 -25.02 -3.91 -10.31
CA ASP A 88 -25.71 -4.03 -11.61
C ASP A 88 -24.93 -3.34 -12.74
N TYR A 89 -23.64 -3.65 -12.85
CA TYR A 89 -22.74 -3.04 -13.85
C TYR A 89 -23.00 -3.57 -15.27
N THR A 90 -22.92 -2.69 -16.27
CA THR A 90 -23.00 -3.06 -17.69
C THR A 90 -21.87 -2.37 -18.43
N GLY A 91 -20.96 -3.14 -19.02
CA GLY A 91 -19.78 -2.63 -19.68
C GLY A 91 -18.63 -3.63 -19.67
N GLU A 92 -17.49 -3.17 -20.16
CA GLU A 92 -16.24 -3.93 -20.18
C GLU A 92 -15.41 -3.58 -18.94
N ILE A 93 -14.70 -4.58 -18.42
CA ILE A 93 -13.73 -4.45 -17.33
C ILE A 93 -12.44 -5.08 -17.81
N ASP A 94 -11.42 -4.24 -17.98
CA ASP A 94 -10.06 -4.68 -18.25
C ASP A 94 -9.32 -4.78 -16.92
N PHE A 95 -8.71 -5.94 -16.67
CA PHE A 95 -7.93 -6.16 -15.47
C PHE A 95 -6.70 -7.01 -15.75
N PHE A 96 -5.63 -6.73 -15.02
CA PHE A 96 -4.32 -7.29 -15.30
C PHE A 96 -3.55 -7.61 -14.03
N GLY A 97 -2.56 -8.48 -14.15
CA GLY A 97 -1.75 -8.91 -13.01
C GLY A 97 -0.38 -9.40 -13.44
N LEU A 98 0.60 -9.20 -12.55
CA LEU A 98 1.93 -9.79 -12.68
C LEU A 98 2.01 -11.05 -11.83
N LEU A 99 2.10 -12.20 -12.50
CA LEU A 99 2.34 -13.49 -11.88
C LEU A 99 3.84 -13.70 -11.73
N VAL A 100 4.29 -13.79 -10.49
CA VAL A 100 5.71 -13.93 -10.16
C VAL A 100 6.06 -15.41 -10.04
N GLY A 101 6.63 -15.97 -11.11
CA GLY A 101 7.04 -17.37 -11.13
C GLY A 101 8.47 -17.58 -10.65
N LYS A 102 8.84 -18.86 -10.49
CA LYS A 102 10.21 -19.26 -10.11
C LYS A 102 11.22 -19.02 -11.23
N LYS A 103 10.84 -19.25 -12.48
CA LYS A 103 11.72 -19.12 -13.66
C LYS A 103 11.30 -18.02 -14.63
N ILE A 104 9.99 -17.79 -14.75
CA ILE A 104 9.41 -16.84 -15.69
C ILE A 104 8.38 -16.04 -14.90
N ASP A 105 8.39 -14.73 -15.07
CA ASP A 105 7.31 -13.86 -14.63
C ASP A 105 6.34 -13.71 -15.79
N SER A 106 5.03 -13.76 -15.53
CA SER A 106 4.01 -13.63 -16.58
C SER A 106 3.10 -12.45 -16.30
N TRP A 107 2.95 -11.58 -17.30
CA TRP A 107 1.97 -10.51 -17.28
C TRP A 107 0.70 -11.01 -17.98
N VAL A 108 -0.42 -10.91 -17.28
CA VAL A 108 -1.72 -11.39 -17.77
C VAL A 108 -2.66 -10.20 -17.87
N GLU A 109 -3.35 -10.07 -19.00
CA GLU A 109 -4.41 -9.09 -19.22
C GLU A 109 -5.69 -9.82 -19.61
N LEU A 110 -6.74 -9.58 -18.84
CA LEU A 110 -8.06 -10.15 -18.98
C LEU A 110 -9.07 -9.04 -19.29
N LYS A 111 -10.09 -9.40 -20.05
CA LYS A 111 -11.24 -8.54 -20.31
C LYS A 111 -12.51 -9.29 -19.98
N ALA A 112 -13.35 -8.69 -19.15
CA ALA A 112 -14.66 -9.21 -18.78
C ALA A 112 -15.76 -8.30 -19.31
N LEU A 113 -16.74 -8.88 -20.01
CA LEU A 113 -17.93 -8.19 -20.47
C LEU A 113 -19.10 -8.50 -19.53
N PHE A 114 -19.67 -7.46 -18.92
CA PHE A 114 -20.80 -7.55 -18.00
C PHE A 114 -22.07 -6.96 -18.60
N TRP A 115 -23.20 -7.58 -18.27
CA TRP A 115 -24.53 -7.06 -18.57
C TRP A 115 -25.44 -7.20 -17.35
N LYS A 116 -25.83 -6.06 -16.77
CA LYS A 116 -26.65 -5.96 -15.54
C LYS A 116 -26.09 -6.78 -14.37
N GLY A 117 -24.79 -6.71 -14.16
CA GLY A 117 -24.08 -7.40 -13.10
C GLY A 117 -23.71 -8.86 -13.39
N ASP A 118 -24.22 -9.43 -14.49
CA ASP A 118 -23.88 -10.79 -14.89
C ASP A 118 -22.73 -10.78 -15.91
N LEU A 119 -21.70 -11.59 -15.65
CA LEU A 119 -20.63 -11.87 -16.60
C LEU A 119 -21.19 -12.58 -17.84
N LYS A 120 -20.90 -12.04 -19.02
CA LYS A 120 -21.29 -12.61 -20.32
C LYS A 120 -20.12 -13.23 -21.05
N GLU A 121 -18.95 -12.61 -20.95
CA GLU A 121 -17.74 -13.08 -21.61
C GLU A 121 -16.52 -12.74 -20.76
N LEU A 122 -15.53 -13.64 -20.77
CA LEU A 122 -14.23 -13.44 -20.11
C LEU A 122 -13.14 -13.92 -21.07
N THR A 123 -12.33 -13.00 -21.58
CA THR A 123 -11.28 -13.26 -22.57
C THR A 123 -9.90 -13.00 -21.98
N LEU A 124 -8.93 -13.81 -22.41
CA LEU A 124 -7.52 -13.52 -22.24
C LEU A 124 -7.08 -12.63 -23.41
N GLU A 125 -6.77 -11.37 -23.13
CA GLU A 125 -6.33 -10.42 -24.14
C GLU A 125 -4.83 -10.55 -24.40
N ASN A 126 -4.04 -10.72 -23.34
CA ASN A 126 -2.59 -10.76 -23.44
C ASN A 126 -1.98 -11.67 -22.36
N LEU A 127 -0.95 -12.42 -22.76
CA LEU A 127 -0.12 -13.22 -21.87
C LEU A 127 1.34 -13.04 -22.28
N GLU A 128 2.04 -12.13 -21.61
CA GLU A 128 3.46 -11.87 -21.85
C GLU A 128 4.31 -12.64 -20.85
N LYS A 129 5.14 -13.56 -21.33
CA LYS A 129 6.12 -14.29 -20.52
C LYS A 129 7.46 -13.58 -20.57
N LYS A 130 8.01 -13.25 -19.40
CA LYS A 130 9.27 -12.52 -19.26
C LYS A 130 10.26 -13.29 -18.40
N ASP A 131 11.52 -13.29 -18.84
CA ASP A 131 12.62 -13.85 -18.04
C ASP A 131 12.79 -13.06 -16.74
N ASN A 132 12.89 -13.78 -15.62
CA ASN A 132 12.93 -13.20 -14.29
C ASN A 132 14.37 -13.05 -13.74
N SER A 133 15.39 -13.44 -14.51
CA SER A 133 16.81 -13.39 -14.11
C SER A 133 17.20 -12.04 -13.49
N ARG A 134 16.87 -10.93 -14.17
CA ARG A 134 17.11 -9.57 -13.69
C ARG A 134 16.44 -9.26 -12.34
N ARG A 135 15.21 -9.75 -12.13
CA ARG A 135 14.48 -9.56 -10.87
C ARG A 135 15.17 -10.32 -9.75
N LEU A 136 15.54 -11.58 -9.99
CA LEU A 136 16.22 -12.42 -9.01
C LEU A 136 17.58 -11.83 -8.61
N GLU A 137 18.39 -11.38 -9.58
CA GLU A 137 19.66 -10.69 -9.31
C GLU A 137 19.45 -9.42 -8.47
N SER A 138 18.38 -8.67 -8.75
CA SER A 138 18.07 -7.45 -8.00
C SER A 138 17.63 -7.77 -6.57
N GLN A 139 16.80 -8.80 -6.38
CA GLN A 139 16.38 -9.27 -5.06
C GLN A 139 17.57 -9.77 -4.23
N GLU A 140 18.50 -10.49 -4.85
CA GLU A 140 19.72 -10.96 -4.19
C GLU A 140 20.62 -9.80 -3.75
N LYS A 141 20.84 -8.81 -4.62
CA LYS A 141 21.58 -7.59 -4.28
C LYS A 141 20.96 -6.83 -3.12
N ILE A 142 19.64 -6.63 -3.14
CA ILE A 142 18.91 -5.99 -2.04
C ILE A 142 19.08 -6.78 -0.73
N HIS A 143 18.95 -8.10 -0.80
CA HIS A 143 19.12 -8.97 0.37
C HIS A 143 20.52 -8.90 0.96
N GLU A 144 21.55 -8.88 0.11
CA GLU A 144 22.93 -8.68 0.56
C GLU A 144 23.14 -7.33 1.23
N GLU A 145 22.60 -6.25 0.65
CA GLU A 145 22.68 -4.91 1.22
C GLU A 145 21.98 -4.83 2.58
N LEU A 146 20.79 -5.45 2.70
CA LEU A 146 20.07 -5.55 3.97
C LEU A 146 20.88 -6.33 5.01
N LYS A 147 21.48 -7.47 4.65
CA LYS A 147 22.38 -8.23 5.54
C LYS A 147 23.61 -7.41 5.97
N LYS A 148 24.25 -6.71 5.03
CA LYS A 148 25.38 -5.81 5.33
C LYS A 148 24.96 -4.70 6.29
N TYR A 149 23.77 -4.14 6.09
CA TYR A 149 23.18 -3.11 6.95
C TYR A 149 22.87 -3.63 8.36
N GLU A 150 22.23 -4.80 8.49
CA GLU A 150 21.95 -5.45 9.77
C GLU A 150 23.24 -5.79 10.54
N THR A 151 24.24 -6.32 9.86
CA THR A 151 25.54 -6.63 10.46
C THR A 151 26.23 -5.35 10.94
N SER A 152 26.11 -4.26 10.17
CA SER A 152 26.65 -2.95 10.55
C SER A 152 25.93 -2.34 11.76
N LYS A 153 24.61 -2.57 11.90
CA LYS A 153 23.84 -2.18 13.09
C LYS A 153 24.25 -2.92 14.36
N LYS A 154 24.68 -4.18 14.25
CA LYS A 154 25.15 -5.00 15.39
C LYS A 154 26.50 -4.55 15.94
N LYS A 155 27.26 -3.69 15.23
CA LYS A 155 28.53 -3.17 15.71
C LYS A 155 28.32 -2.18 16.87
N TRP A 156 29.07 -2.34 17.96
CA TRP A 156 28.97 -1.48 19.14
C TRP A 156 29.12 0.03 18.85
N TRP A 157 30.01 0.39 17.92
CA TRP A 157 30.21 1.76 17.45
C TRP A 157 28.96 2.39 16.80
N TYR A 158 28.07 1.58 16.24
CA TYR A 158 26.80 2.07 15.68
C TYR A 158 25.92 2.65 16.79
N GLY A 159 25.80 1.94 17.92
CA GLY A 159 25.07 2.42 19.10
C GLY A 159 25.62 3.75 19.64
N LEU A 160 26.95 3.87 19.74
CA LEU A 160 27.63 5.12 20.09
C LEU A 160 27.33 6.24 19.09
N SER A 161 27.39 5.96 17.79
CA SER A 161 27.13 6.96 16.75
C SER A 161 25.68 7.46 16.76
N VAL A 162 24.72 6.57 17.05
CA VAL A 162 23.30 6.90 17.20
C VAL A 162 23.09 7.78 18.44
N TRP A 163 23.74 7.42 19.56
CA TRP A 163 23.67 8.21 20.79
C TRP A 163 24.28 9.60 20.61
N TYR A 164 25.45 9.69 19.98
CA TYR A 164 26.09 10.97 19.64
C TYR A 164 25.21 11.85 18.75
N LYS A 165 24.62 11.30 17.69
CA LYS A 165 23.66 12.03 16.83
C LYS A 165 22.43 12.50 17.61
N ARG A 166 21.96 11.71 18.60
CA ARG A 166 20.86 12.10 19.48
C ARG A 166 21.24 13.29 20.35
N ILE A 167 22.44 13.30 20.94
CA ILE A 167 22.95 14.42 21.74
C ILE A 167 23.04 15.68 20.89
N ILE A 168 23.63 15.60 19.70
CA ILE A 168 23.71 16.75 18.79
C ILE A 168 22.32 17.28 18.45
N ARG A 169 21.36 16.39 18.16
CA ARG A 169 19.98 16.83 17.86
C ARG A 169 19.34 17.56 19.05
N VAL A 170 19.54 17.05 20.26
CA VAL A 170 19.04 17.68 21.49
C VAL A 170 19.73 19.03 21.72
N SER A 171 21.05 19.14 21.51
CA SER A 171 21.75 20.42 21.68
C SER A 171 21.29 21.47 20.67
N PHE A 172 21.10 21.10 19.40
CA PHE A 172 20.51 22.01 18.40
C PHE A 172 19.08 22.43 18.77
N PHE A 173 18.28 21.53 19.33
CA PHE A 173 16.93 21.86 19.80
C PHE A 173 16.96 22.86 20.96
N LEU A 174 17.84 22.65 21.94
CA LEU A 174 18.05 23.58 23.07
C LEU A 174 18.55 24.95 22.59
N PHE A 175 19.47 24.97 21.63
CA PHE A 175 19.96 26.21 21.03
C PHE A 175 18.84 26.98 20.34
N LYS A 176 18.02 26.31 19.52
CA LYS A 176 16.84 26.94 18.88
C LYS A 176 15.86 27.47 19.93
N TRP A 177 15.61 26.71 20.99
CA TRP A 177 14.74 27.14 22.08
C TRP A 177 15.27 28.40 22.79
N PHE A 178 16.58 28.45 23.05
CA PHE A 178 17.23 29.61 23.64
C PHE A 178 17.14 30.86 22.75
N PHE A 179 17.37 30.72 21.45
CA PHE A 179 17.20 31.83 20.50
C PHE A 179 15.76 32.33 20.44
N ALA A 180 14.78 31.43 20.43
CA ALA A 180 13.37 31.80 20.47
C ALA A 180 13.01 32.55 21.76
N TRP A 181 13.59 32.16 22.90
CA TRP A 181 13.41 32.86 24.17
C TRP A 181 14.00 34.27 24.14
N ILE A 182 15.22 34.46 23.65
CA ILE A 182 15.84 35.80 23.49
C ILE A 182 14.96 36.71 22.63
N ILE A 183 14.48 36.21 21.48
CA ILE A 183 13.60 36.97 20.59
C ILE A 183 12.33 37.43 21.32
N ARG A 184 11.71 36.56 22.11
CA ARG A 184 10.54 36.91 22.94
C ARG A 184 10.86 37.98 23.98
N CYS A 185 12.01 37.91 24.63
CA CYS A 185 12.45 38.94 25.58
C CYS A 185 12.66 40.30 24.91
N LEU A 186 13.33 40.32 23.74
CA LEU A 186 13.53 41.54 22.96
C LEU A 186 12.19 42.17 22.52
N GLN A 187 11.25 41.36 22.04
CA GLN A 187 9.90 41.83 21.69
C GLN A 187 9.16 42.39 22.92
N GLY A 188 9.30 41.74 24.08
CA GLY A 188 8.71 42.25 25.33
C GLY A 188 9.26 43.61 25.73
N LEU A 189 10.57 43.82 25.60
CA LEU A 189 11.23 45.10 25.87
C LEU A 189 10.80 46.18 24.87
N GLU A 190 10.72 45.86 23.57
CA GLU A 190 10.26 46.78 22.53
C GLU A 190 8.83 47.26 22.79
N MET A 191 7.92 46.33 23.11
CA MET A 191 6.53 46.64 23.45
C MET A 191 6.40 47.49 24.72
N TRP A 192 7.26 47.28 25.71
CA TRP A 192 7.29 48.09 26.92
C TRP A 192 7.75 49.52 26.64
N LEU A 193 8.82 49.69 25.85
CA LEU A 193 9.31 51.00 25.43
C LEU A 193 8.29 51.78 24.58
N LEU A 194 7.57 51.10 23.69
CA LEU A 194 6.51 51.72 22.88
C LEU A 194 5.30 52.18 23.69
N ARG A 195 4.98 51.51 24.81
CA ARG A 195 3.89 51.93 25.73
C ARG A 195 4.29 53.05 26.69
N ALA A 196 5.59 53.29 26.88
CA ALA A 196 6.10 54.33 27.76
C ALA A 196 6.22 55.71 27.09
N LYS A 197 5.96 55.79 25.78
CA LYS A 197 5.76 57.03 25.02
C LYS A 197 4.28 57.34 24.90
#